data_AF-A0A7C4CKR8-F1
#
_entry.id   AF-A0A7C4CKR8-F1
#
_cell.length_a   1.000
_cell.length_b   1.000
_cell.length_c   1.000
_cell.angle_alpha   90.00
_cell.angle_beta   90.00
_cell.angle_gamma   90.00
#
_symmetry.space_group_name_H-M   'P 1'
#
loop_
_entity.id
_entity.type
_entity.pdbx_description
1 polymer ?
#
loop_
_entity_poly.entity_id
_entity_poly.type
_entity_poly.pdbx_seq_one_letter_code
_entity_poly.pdbx_strand_id
1 'polypeptide(L)' 'MIPALRVGLTYNLRRKIGEGENLPEDFYVEFDEESTVNAIASALRRGGCKVIKVEADENAYYKLRRLKP' A
#
# COMPACT_ATOMS: atom_id res chain seq x y z
N MET A 1 5.50 24.75 15.48
CA MET A 1 4.84 23.46 15.24
C MET A 1 5.31 22.97 13.88
N ILE A 2 5.99 21.83 13.80
CA ILE A 2 6.44 21.28 12.51
C ILE A 2 5.17 20.81 11.76
N PRO A 3 4.95 21.19 10.49
CA PRO A 3 3.82 20.69 9.72
C PRO A 3 3.87 19.16 9.65
N ALA A 4 2.73 18.50 9.86
CA ALA A 4 2.64 17.04 9.74
C ALA A 4 3.11 16.60 8.35
N LEU A 5 4.14 15.75 8.29
CA LEU A 5 4.64 15.17 7.05
C LEU A 5 3.52 14.40 6.37
N ARG A 6 3.31 14.67 5.09
CA ARG A 6 2.43 13.87 4.23
C ARG A 6 3.26 12.70 3.71
N VAL A 7 2.67 11.51 3.72
CA VAL A 7 3.37 10.26 3.37
C VAL A 7 2.47 9.42 2.47
N GLY A 8 2.99 9.07 1.29
CA GLY A 8 2.37 8.09 0.39
C GLY A 8 2.86 6.70 0.75
N LEU A 9 1.99 5.85 1.29
CA LEU A 9 2.30 4.45 1.54
C LEU A 9 1.84 3.63 0.34
N THR A 10 2.78 3.19 -0.49
CA THR A 10 2.50 2.27 -1.61
C THR A 10 2.47 0.83 -1.13
N TYR A 11 1.55 0.04 -1.65
CA TYR A 11 1.38 -1.36 -1.29
C TYR A 11 0.73 -2.13 -2.45
N ASN A 12 0.91 -3.44 -2.50
CA ASN A 12 0.39 -4.30 -3.55
C ASN A 12 -0.43 -5.45 -2.94
N LEU A 13 -1.76 -5.33 -2.87
CA LEU A 13 -2.60 -6.40 -2.36
C LEU A 13 -2.82 -7.47 -3.43
N ARG A 14 -2.86 -8.71 -2.98
CA ARG A 14 -3.30 -9.84 -3.80
C ARG A 14 -4.69 -9.57 -4.35
N ARG A 15 -4.82 -9.45 -5.67
CA ARG A 15 -6.12 -9.45 -6.35
C ARG A 15 -6.62 -10.89 -6.42
N LYS A 16 -7.89 -11.11 -6.07
CA LYS A 16 -8.57 -12.40 -6.30
C LYS A 16 -8.84 -12.57 -7.80
N ILE A 17 -7.79 -12.81 -8.59
CA ILE A 17 -7.94 -13.20 -10.00
C ILE A 17 -7.77 -14.70 -10.03
N GLY A 18 -8.86 -15.39 -10.39
CA GLY A 18 -8.98 -16.83 -10.66
C GLY A 18 -7.86 -17.69 -10.10
N GLU A 19 -8.09 -18.29 -8.93
CA GLU A 19 -7.18 -19.27 -8.35
C GLU A 19 -7.07 -20.46 -9.31
N GLY A 20 -6.03 -20.44 -10.15
CA GLY A 20 -5.62 -21.59 -10.92
C GLY A 20 -5.03 -22.61 -9.96
N GLU A 21 -5.56 -23.82 -9.95
CA GLU A 21 -4.88 -24.95 -9.32
C GLU A 21 -3.50 -25.11 -9.99
N ASN A 22 -2.42 -25.15 -9.19
CA ASN A 22 -0.99 -25.22 -9.58
C ASN A 22 -0.18 -23.90 -9.67
N LEU A 23 -0.44 -22.93 -8.79
CA LEU A 23 0.51 -21.82 -8.61
C LEU A 23 1.71 -22.25 -7.74
N PRO A 24 2.93 -21.79 -8.04
CA PRO A 24 4.11 -21.97 -7.18
C PRO A 24 3.87 -21.48 -5.74
N GLU A 25 4.57 -22.05 -4.77
CA GLU A 25 4.46 -21.66 -3.34
C GLU A 25 4.80 -20.18 -3.09
N ASP A 26 5.75 -19.65 -3.87
CA ASP A 26 6.21 -18.26 -3.81
C ASP A 26 5.45 -17.31 -4.74
N PHE A 27 4.42 -17.79 -5.46
CA PHE A 27 3.69 -17.00 -6.44
C PHE A 27 3.11 -15.70 -5.86
N TYR A 28 2.82 -15.68 -4.55
CA TYR A 28 2.25 -14.53 -3.86
C TYR A 28 3.25 -13.77 -2.96
N VAL A 29 4.54 -14.11 -2.99
CA VAL A 29 5.56 -13.52 -2.10
C VAL A 29 5.73 -12.02 -2.29
N GLU A 30 5.41 -11.50 -3.48
CA GLU A 30 5.51 -10.09 -3.83
C GLU A 30 4.30 -9.25 -3.38
N PHE A 31 3.25 -9.88 -2.85
CA PHE A 31 2.05 -9.18 -2.39
C PHE A 31 2.10 -8.91 -0.88
N ASP A 32 1.57 -7.76 -0.50
CA ASP A 32 1.39 -7.38 0.88
C ASP A 32 0.10 -7.97 1.46
N GLU A 33 0.14 -8.29 2.75
CA GLU A 33 -1.07 -8.51 3.53
C GLU A 33 -1.73 -7.18 3.90
N GLU A 34 -3.07 -7.14 3.87
CA GLU A 34 -3.83 -5.95 4.28
C GLU A 34 -3.56 -5.57 5.75
N SER A 35 -3.37 -6.59 6.61
CA SER A 35 -2.96 -6.44 8.02
C SER A 35 -1.65 -5.65 8.15
N THR A 36 -0.62 -6.02 7.38
CA THR A 36 0.70 -5.39 7.33
C THR A 36 0.60 -3.93 6.89
N VAL A 37 -0.11 -3.67 5.78
CA VAL A 37 -0.32 -2.31 5.26
C VAL A 37 -1.01 -1.43 6.32
N ASN A 38 -2.03 -1.95 6.98
CA ASN A 38 -2.77 -1.22 8.01
C ASN A 38 -1.94 -0.98 9.28
N ALA A 39 -1.09 -1.93 9.68
CA ALA A 39 -0.18 -1.79 10.81
C ALA A 39 0.86 -0.67 10.56
N ILE A 40 1.49 -0.66 9.38
CA ILE A 40 2.46 0.37 8.97
C ILE A 40 1.78 1.75 8.91
N ALA A 41 0.62 1.86 8.26
CA ALA A 41 -0.13 3.11 8.19
C ALA A 41 -0.48 3.65 9.59
N SER A 42 -0.84 2.76 10.51
CA SER A 42 -1.16 3.12 11.90
C SER A 42 0.09 3.60 12.66
N ALA A 43 1.24 2.94 12.48
CA ALA A 43 2.50 3.36 13.10
C ALA A 43 2.92 4.76 12.62
N LEU A 44 2.87 5.02 11.31
CA LEU A 44 3.17 6.33 10.73
C LEU A 44 2.23 7.44 11.25
N ARG A 45 0.93 7.14 11.38
CA ARG A 45 -0.05 8.08 11.96
C ARG A 45 0.23 8.38 13.42
N ARG A 46 0.60 7.38 14.24
CA ARG A 46 1.02 7.59 15.63
C ARG A 46 2.29 8.45 15.72
N GLY A 47 3.16 8.37 14.72
CA GLY A 47 4.32 9.27 14.56
C GLY A 47 3.98 10.69 14.08
N GLY A 48 2.71 11.03 13.91
CA GLY A 48 2.27 12.37 13.49
C GLY A 48 2.19 12.59 11.98
N CYS A 49 2.34 11.54 11.15
CA CYS A 49 2.25 11.65 9.70
C CYS A 49 0.81 11.62 9.18
N LYS A 50 0.55 12.37 8.11
CA LYS A 50 -0.69 12.27 7.31
C LYS A 50 -0.49 11.23 6.21
N VAL A 51 -0.93 10.00 6.48
CA VAL A 51 -0.70 8.84 5.59
C VAL A 51 -1.82 8.70 4.55
N ILE A 52 -1.42 8.60 3.28
CA ILE A 52 -2.28 8.26 2.15
C ILE A 52 -1.85 6.91 1.60
N LYS A 53 -2.73 5.91 1.66
CA LYS A 53 -2.50 4.58 1.09
C LYS A 53 -2.70 4.64 -0.44
N VAL A 54 -1.75 4.12 -1.20
CA VAL A 54 -1.78 4.06 -2.67
C VAL A 54 -1.51 2.63 -3.13
N GLU A 55 -2.55 1.92 -3.57
CA GLU A 55 -2.39 0.62 -4.24
C GLU A 55 -1.47 0.77 -5.46
N ALA A 56 -0.52 -0.15 -5.63
CA ALA A 56 0.41 -0.24 -6.74
C ALA A 56 -0.26 -0.83 -8.00
N ASP A 57 -1.42 -0.28 -8.35
CA ASP A 57 -2.19 -0.63 -9.53
C ASP A 57 -1.84 0.25 -10.74
N GLU A 58 -2.47 -0.04 -11.88
CA GLU A 58 -2.40 0.77 -13.11
C GLU A 58 -2.71 2.28 -12.89
N ASN A 59 -3.39 2.63 -11.80
CA ASN A 59 -3.75 4.00 -11.45
C ASN A 59 -2.76 4.65 -10.46
N ALA A 60 -1.78 3.92 -9.93
CA ALA A 60 -0.84 4.40 -8.91
C ALA A 60 -0.10 5.66 -9.34
N TYR A 61 0.40 5.71 -10.59
CA TYR A 61 1.07 6.88 -11.15
C TYR A 61 0.19 8.14 -11.10
N TYR A 62 -1.07 8.03 -11.55
CA TYR A 62 -2.00 9.15 -11.55
C TYR A 62 -2.40 9.56 -10.12
N LYS A 63 -2.57 8.59 -9.21
CA LYS A 63 -2.84 8.84 -7.79
C LYS A 63 -1.70 9.63 -7.17
N LEU A 64 -0.45 9.21 -7.33
CA LEU A 64 0.73 9.90 -6.79
C LEU A 64 0.87 11.32 -7.36
N ARG A 65 0.74 11.47 -8.69
CA ARG A 65 0.83 12.78 -9.37
C ARG A 65 -0.25 13.77 -8.89
N ARG A 66 -1.46 13.28 -8.62
CA ARG A 66 -2.59 14.09 -8.13
C ARG A 66 -2.47 14.42 -6.65
N LEU A 67 -2.17 13.42 -5.82
CA LEU A 67 -2.20 13.54 -4.37
C LEU A 67 -1.00 14.31 -3.83
N LYS A 68 0.15 14.23 -4.51
CA LYS A 68 1.44 14.81 -4.10
C LYS A 68 1.66 14.63 -2.59
N PRO A 69 1.59 13.36 -2.13
CA PRO A 69 1.78 13.06 -0.73
C PRO A 69 3.21 13.37 -0.30
#